data_AF-A0A7W7NUB2-F1
#
_entry.id   AF-A0A7W7NUB2-F1
#
_cell.length_a   1.000
_cell.length_b   1.000
_cell.length_c   1.000
_cell.angle_alpha   90.00
_cell.angle_beta   90.00
_cell.angle_gamma   90.00
#
_symmetry.space_group_name_H-M   'P 1'
#
loop_
_entity.id
_entity.type
_entity.pdbx_description
1 polymer ?
#
loop_
_entity_poly.entity_id
_entity_poly.type
_entity_poly.pdbx_seq_one_letter_code
_entity_poly.pdbx_strand_id
1 'polypeptide(L)' 'MSEIDISTEEYRTYTYAPFGTYTIRNPVKLFVMPSDGTEDGSHRVIDADGVTHRPAKGWVGLSWKAKPDAPAFVA' A
#
# COMPACT_ATOMS: atom_id res chain seq x y z
N MET A 1 -6.81 -10.42 -9.58
CA MET A 1 -6.73 -9.45 -8.47
C MET A 1 -6.49 -10.23 -7.19
N SER A 2 -5.47 -9.89 -6.42
CA SER A 2 -5.23 -10.47 -5.10
C SER A 2 -5.65 -9.49 -4.01
N GLU A 3 -6.32 -10.00 -2.98
CA GLU A 3 -6.60 -9.29 -1.72
C GLU A 3 -5.61 -9.81 -0.68
N ILE A 4 -4.96 -8.90 0.04
CA ILE A 4 -3.97 -9.20 1.07
C ILE A 4 -4.37 -8.43 2.32
N ASP A 5 -4.48 -9.13 3.46
CA ASP A 5 -4.66 -8.51 4.77
C ASP A 5 -3.34 -7.90 5.22
N ILE A 6 -3.31 -6.58 5.34
CA ILE A 6 -2.15 -5.81 5.80
C ILE A 6 -2.44 -5.10 7.12
N SER A 7 -3.43 -5.56 7.89
CA SER A 7 -3.81 -4.99 9.19
C SER A 7 -2.71 -5.05 10.25
N THR A 8 -1.60 -5.73 9.97
CA THR A 8 -0.37 -5.72 10.77
C THR A 8 0.44 -4.43 10.59
N GLU A 9 0.18 -3.61 9.57
CA GLU A 9 0.89 -2.35 9.34
C GLU A 9 0.37 -1.22 10.26
N GLU A 10 1.29 -0.47 10.85
CA GLU A 10 1.01 0.80 11.52
C GLU A 10 0.83 1.92 10.48
N TYR A 11 1.70 1.94 9.47
CA TYR A 11 1.59 2.84 8.34
C TYR A 11 2.32 2.30 7.11
N ARG A 12 1.93 2.85 5.95
CA ARG A 12 2.58 2.65 4.66
C ARG A 12 2.88 3.99 4.00
N THR A 13 4.06 4.13 3.39
CA THR A 13 4.51 5.36 2.77
C THR A 13 4.96 5.12 1.33
N TYR A 14 4.46 5.96 0.43
CA TYR A 14 4.88 6.07 -0.96
C TYR A 14 5.73 7.32 -1.11
N THR A 15 6.94 7.18 -1.65
CA THR A 15 7.86 8.29 -1.88
C THR A 15 7.83 8.67 -3.34
N TYR A 16 7.50 9.92 -3.65
CA TYR A 16 7.50 10.50 -4.99
C TYR A 16 8.62 11.54 -5.08
N ALA A 17 9.62 11.33 -5.94
CA ALA A 17 10.64 12.35 -6.18
C ALA A 17 10.21 13.29 -7.30
N PRO A 18 10.36 14.63 -7.17
CA PRO A 18 10.77 15.40 -5.99
C PRO A 18 9.61 15.80 -5.05
N PHE A 19 8.41 15.26 -5.26
CA PHE A 19 7.14 15.74 -4.70
C PHE A 19 6.87 15.39 -3.23
N GLY A 20 7.71 14.55 -2.59
CA GLY A 20 7.60 14.20 -1.18
C GLY A 20 7.00 12.83 -0.94
N THR A 21 6.22 12.68 0.14
CA THR A 21 5.69 11.39 0.58
C THR A 21 4.18 11.41 0.75
N TYR A 22 3.57 10.26 0.49
CA TYR A 22 2.16 9.99 0.77
C TYR A 22 2.05 8.83 1.75
N THR A 23 1.52 9.09 2.94
CA THR A 23 1.42 8.11 4.01
C THR A 23 -0.03 7.75 4.30
N ILE A 24 -0.29 6.45 4.39
CA ILE A 24 -1.56 5.86 4.80
C ILE A 24 -1.35 5.26 6.18
N ARG A 25 -2.18 5.64 7.15
CA ARG A 25 -2.12 5.13 8.53
C ARG A 25 -3.13 4.02 8.73
N ASN A 26 -2.79 3.05 9.58
CA ASN A 26 -3.63 1.90 9.91
C ASN A 26 -4.25 1.23 8.66
N PRO A 27 -3.46 0.92 7.63
CA PRO A 27 -4.02 0.22 6.47
C PRO A 27 -4.44 -1.19 6.88
N VAL A 28 -5.53 -1.68 6.29
CA VAL A 28 -6.13 -2.98 6.63
C VAL A 28 -6.14 -3.95 5.46
N LYS A 29 -6.38 -3.46 4.24
CA LYS A 29 -6.44 -4.31 3.05
C LYS A 29 -5.64 -3.73 1.91
N LEU A 30 -4.96 -4.59 1.16
CA LEU A 30 -4.28 -4.28 -0.08
C LEU A 30 -4.89 -5.11 -1.20
N PHE A 31 -5.32 -4.43 -2.27
CA PHE A 31 -5.78 -5.06 -3.49
C PHE A 31 -4.75 -4.84 -4.58
N VAL A 32 -4.19 -5.90 -5.16
CA VAL A 32 -3.22 -5.80 -6.25
C VAL A 32 -3.83 -6.35 -7.54
N MET A 33 -3.77 -5.52 -8.58
CA MET A 33 -4.03 -5.89 -9.95
C MET A 33 -2.68 -5.90 -10.68
N PRO A 34 -2.13 -7.09 -11.02
CA PRO A 34 -0.90 -7.16 -11.77
C PRO A 34 -1.09 -6.60 -13.19
N SER A 35 0.01 -6.20 -13.81
CA SER A 35 0.00 -5.90 -15.24
C SER A 35 -0.27 -7.17 -16.03
N ASP A 36 -1.02 -7.05 -17.14
CA ASP A 36 -1.30 -8.13 -18.08
C ASP A 36 -0.51 -8.01 -19.40
N GLY A 37 0.44 -7.06 -19.46
CA GLY A 37 1.21 -6.75 -20.67
C GLY A 37 0.53 -5.75 -21.61
N THR A 38 -0.73 -5.39 -21.35
CA THR A 38 -1.47 -4.34 -22.08
C THR A 38 -1.85 -3.15 -21.20
N GLU A 39 -2.10 -3.38 -19.91
CA GLU A 39 -2.32 -2.36 -18.91
C GLU A 39 -1.28 -2.48 -17.80
N ASP A 40 -0.80 -1.34 -17.30
CA ASP A 40 0.07 -1.33 -16.13
C ASP A 40 -0.69 -1.82 -14.90
N GLY A 41 0.03 -2.51 -14.02
CA GLY A 41 -0.49 -2.91 -12.72
C GLY A 41 -0.96 -1.72 -11.88
N SER A 42 -1.84 -2.00 -10.93
CA SER A 42 -2.34 -1.01 -9.98
C SER A 42 -2.69 -1.66 -8.65
N HIS A 43 -2.69 -0.87 -7.58
CA HIS A 43 -3.14 -1.35 -6.28
C HIS A 43 -4.02 -0.32 -5.56
N ARG A 44 -4.85 -0.82 -4.65
CA ARG A 44 -5.63 0.00 -3.72
C ARG A 44 -5.35 -0.43 -2.30
N VAL A 45 -5.30 0.52 -1.39
CA VAL A 45 -5.18 0.29 0.05
C VAL A 45 -6.45 0.78 0.71
N ILE A 46 -7.06 -0.02 1.57
CA ILE A 46 -8.16 0.41 2.43
C ILE A 46 -7.59 0.64 3.83
N ASP A 47 -7.92 1.77 4.45
CA ASP A 47 -7.56 2.08 5.85
C ASP A 47 -8.64 1.63 6.85
N ALA A 48 -8.33 1.74 8.14
CA ALA A 48 -9.24 1.36 9.22
C ALA A 48 -10.54 2.19 9.25
N ASP A 49 -10.57 3.37 8.63
CA ASP A 49 -11.76 4.22 8.52
C ASP A 49 -12.59 3.86 7.27
N GLY A 50 -12.14 2.89 6.47
CA GLY A 50 -12.79 2.44 5.24
C GLY A 50 -12.46 3.30 4.02
N VAL A 51 -11.51 4.23 4.12
CA VAL A 51 -11.07 5.06 2.98
C VAL A 51 -10.26 4.21 2.01
N THR A 52 -10.63 4.28 0.73
CA THR A 52 -9.88 3.62 -0.33
C THR A 52 -8.87 4.58 -0.95
N HIS A 53 -7.60 4.29 -0.73
CA HIS A 53 -6.48 5.00 -1.31
C HIS A 53 -6.05 4.33 -2.62
N ARG A 54 -5.90 5.13 -3.67
CA ARG A 54 -5.25 4.72 -4.92
C ARG A 54 -3.97 5.54 -5.09
N PRO A 55 -2.83 5.08 -4.56
CA PRO A 55 -1.55 5.73 -4.77
C PRO A 55 -1.30 5.91 -6.27
N ALA A 56 -0.91 7.13 -6.67
CA ALA A 56 -0.58 7.42 -8.06
C ALA A 56 0.65 6.61 -8.49
N LYS A 57 0.76 6.34 -9.79
CA LYS A 57 2.00 5.78 -10.37
C LYS A 57 3.15 6.79 -10.20
N GLY A 58 4.40 6.31 -10.32
CA GLY A 58 5.59 7.16 -10.30
C GLY A 58 6.22 7.38 -8.91
N TRP A 59 5.82 6.61 -7.90
CA TRP A 59 6.59 6.55 -6.67
C TRP A 59 7.94 5.85 -6.94
N VAL A 60 9.00 6.35 -6.33
CA VAL A 60 10.38 5.84 -6.43
C VAL A 60 10.75 4.98 -5.22
N GLY A 61 9.92 4.98 -4.18
CA GLY A 61 10.09 4.14 -3.01
C GLY A 61 8.75 3.78 -2.37
N LEU A 62 8.72 2.61 -1.76
CA LEU A 62 7.62 2.11 -0.95
C LEU A 62 8.21 1.55 0.34
N SER A 63 7.69 1.98 1.48
CA SER A 63 8.04 1.44 2.79
C SER A 63 6.80 1.30 3.66
N TRP A 64 6.87 0.44 4.65
CA TRP A 64 5.83 0.28 5.66
C TRP A 64 6.48 -0.04 7.01
N LYS A 65 5.73 0.24 8.07
CA LYS A 65 6.10 -0.13 9.43
C LYS A 65 5.04 -1.08 9.96
N ALA A 66 5.45 -2.25 10.42
CA ALA A 66 4.56 -3.15 11.15
C ALA A 66 4.28 -2.61 12.57
N LYS A 67 3.11 -2.94 13.09
CA LYS A 67 2.78 -2.75 14.51
C LYS A 67 3.79 -3.52 15.38
N PRO A 68 4.01 -3.08 16.63
CA PRO A 68 4.84 -3.82 17.57
C PRO A 68 4.44 -5.31 17.62
N ASP A 69 5.44 -6.18 17.58
CA ASP A 69 5.29 -7.65 17.65
C ASP A 69 4.49 -8.31 16.50
N ALA A 70 4.07 -7.55 15.49
CA ALA A 70 3.40 -8.08 14.31
C ALA A 70 4.41 -8.40 13.18
N PRO A 71 4.12 -9.39 12.31
CA PRO A 71 5.01 -9.72 11.21
C PRO A 71 5.08 -8.57 10.19
N ALA A 72 6.29 -8.28 9.72
CA ALA A 72 6.54 -7.27 8.69
C ALA A 72 6.13 -7.72 7.27
N PHE A 73 5.94 -9.02 7.07
CA PHE A 73 5.55 -9.60 5.79
C PHE A 73 4.33 -10.49 6.01
N VAL A 74 3.31 -10.24 5.21
CA VAL A 74 2.10 -11.06 5.10
C VAL A 74 2.14 -11.73 3.72
N ALA A 75 1.92 -13.05 3.71
CA ALA A 75 1.99 -13.89 2.51
C ALA A 75 0.66 -13.92 1.74
#